data_AF-A0A4R3KCY2-F1
#
_entry.id   AF-A0A4R3KCY2-F1
#
_cell.length_a   1.000
_cell.length_b   1.000
_cell.length_c   1.000
_cell.angle_alpha   90.00
_cell.angle_beta   90.00
_cell.angle_gamma   90.00
#
_symmetry.space_group_name_H-M   'P 1'
#
loop_
_entity.id
_entity.type
_entity.pdbx_description
1 polymer ?
#
loop_
_entity_poly.entity_id
_entity_poly.type
_entity_poly.pdbx_seq_one_letter_code
_entity_poly.pdbx_strand_id
1 'polypeptide(L)' 'MAYSKHNTKKRHFKHLTPYERGHIQVLQKEGKTLQEIADLLGRHKSTISRELKRGTVIQRRSDLSEYRAY' A
#
# COMPACT_ATOMS: atom_id res chain seq x y z
N MET A 1 -24.30 -35.84 20.00
CA MET A 1 -24.04 -35.27 18.66
C MET A 1 -23.01 -34.15 18.81
N ALA A 2 -21.79 -34.34 18.31
CA ALA A 2 -20.76 -33.30 18.35
C ALA A 2 -20.90 -32.39 17.12
N TYR A 3 -21.22 -31.12 17.32
CA TYR A 3 -21.24 -30.14 16.23
C TYR A 3 -19.81 -29.68 15.94
N SER A 4 -19.27 -30.01 14.76
CA SER A 4 -18.01 -29.42 14.31
C SER A 4 -18.28 -27.99 13.82
N LYS A 5 -17.71 -26.99 14.50
CA LYS A 5 -17.77 -25.60 14.07
C LYS A 5 -16.43 -25.21 13.45
N HIS A 6 -16.31 -25.38 12.13
CA HIS A 6 -15.16 -24.88 11.39
C HIS A 6 -15.40 -23.41 11.03
N ASN A 7 -14.68 -22.47 11.66
CA ASN A 7 -14.79 -21.02 11.41
C ASN A 7 -13.65 -20.44 10.56
N THR A 8 -12.72 -21.28 10.11
CA THR A 8 -11.53 -20.86 9.34
C THR A 8 -11.81 -20.85 7.84
N LYS A 9 -12.59 -19.89 7.35
CA LYS A 9 -12.66 -19.61 5.91
C LYS A 9 -11.29 -19.13 5.40
N LYS A 10 -10.88 -19.54 4.19
CA LYS A 10 -9.65 -19.06 3.54
C LYS A 10 -9.63 -17.53 3.53
N ARG A 11 -8.58 -16.92 4.11
CA ARG A 11 -8.42 -15.46 4.12
C ARG A 11 -7.97 -14.98 2.74
N HIS A 12 -8.80 -14.15 2.09
CA HIS A 12 -8.45 -13.48 0.83
C HIS A 12 -7.61 -12.21 1.04
N PHE A 13 -7.53 -11.71 2.28
CA PHE A 13 -6.76 -10.51 2.62
C PHE A 13 -5.26 -10.81 2.69
N LYS A 14 -4.56 -10.63 1.56
CA LYS A 14 -3.10 -10.61 1.55
C LYS A 14 -2.61 -9.19 1.83
N HIS A 15 -1.80 -9.04 2.87
CA HIS A 15 -1.11 -7.78 3.15
C HIS A 15 -0.12 -7.44 2.02
N LEU A 16 0.24 -6.16 1.90
CA LEU A 16 1.33 -5.75 1.03
C LEU A 16 2.64 -6.25 1.63
N THR A 17 3.43 -6.92 0.79
CA THR A 17 4.79 -7.30 1.13
C THR A 17 5.69 -6.06 1.16
N PRO A 18 6.82 -6.11 1.89
CA PRO A 18 7.81 -5.03 1.83
C PRO A 18 8.27 -4.70 0.41
N TYR A 19 8.37 -5.72 -0.46
CA TYR A 19 8.75 -5.55 -1.86
C TYR A 19 7.70 -4.78 -2.67
N GLU A 20 6.41 -5.11 -2.51
CA GLU A 20 5.33 -4.35 -3.14
C GLU A 20 5.29 -2.91 -2.65
N ARG A 21 5.58 -2.66 -1.36
CA ARG A 21 5.69 -1.29 -0.82
C ARG A 21 6.82 -0.51 -1.47
N GLY A 22 7.99 -1.13 -1.67
CA GLY A 22 9.10 -0.54 -2.40
C GLY A 22 8.71 -0.17 -3.84
N HIS A 23 8.01 -1.06 -4.53
CA HIS A 23 7.48 -0.76 -5.87
C HIS A 23 6.49 0.40 -5.88
N ILE A 24 5.57 0.47 -4.91
CA ILE A 24 4.64 1.60 -4.78
C ILE A 24 5.42 2.91 -4.66
N GLN A 25 6.48 2.96 -3.83
CA GLN A 25 7.31 4.15 -3.65
C GLN A 25 8.00 4.57 -4.95
N VAL A 26 8.61 3.62 -5.67
CA VAL A 26 9.32 3.91 -6.93
C VAL A 26 8.34 4.41 -8.00
N LEU A 27 7.23 3.70 -8.22
CA LEU A 27 6.24 4.07 -9.24
C LEU A 27 5.55 5.41 -8.91
N GLN A 28 5.36 5.72 -7.63
CA GLN A 28 4.87 7.03 -7.21
C GLN A 28 5.88 8.14 -7.55
N LYS A 29 7.18 7.91 -7.29
CA LYS A 29 8.25 8.86 -7.64
C LYS A 29 8.39 9.07 -9.15
N GLU A 30 8.11 8.04 -9.94
CA GLU A 30 8.00 8.13 -11.41
C GLU A 30 6.76 8.90 -11.90
N GLY A 31 5.84 9.28 -11.01
CA GLY A 31 4.66 10.06 -11.34
C GLY A 31 3.48 9.23 -11.84
N LYS A 32 3.50 7.89 -11.69
CA LYS A 32 2.38 7.04 -12.11
C LYS A 32 1.13 7.28 -11.28
N THR A 33 -0.02 7.14 -11.92
CA THR A 33 -1.32 7.25 -11.25
C THR A 33 -1.58 6.04 -10.36
N LEU A 34 -2.50 6.20 -9.40
CA LEU A 34 -2.91 5.12 -8.49
C LEU A 34 -3.49 3.91 -9.24
N GLN A 35 -4.13 4.14 -10.39
CA GLN A 35 -4.72 3.09 -11.21
C GLN A 35 -3.62 2.29 -11.91
N GLU A 36 -2.64 2.95 -12.50
CA GLU A 36 -1.50 2.26 -13.14
C GLU A 36 -0.70 1.43 -12.14
N ILE A 37 -0.45 1.96 -10.94
CA ILE A 37 0.24 1.21 -9.87
C ILE A 37 -0.60 -0.01 -9.44
N ALA A 38 -1.92 0.15 -9.35
CA ALA A 38 -2.84 -0.93 -9.01
C ALA A 38 -2.80 -2.05 -10.06
N ASP A 39 -2.84 -1.69 -11.34
CA ASP A 39 -2.82 -2.63 -12.46
C ASP A 39 -1.46 -3.37 -12.54
N LEU A 40 -0.34 -2.67 -12.34
CA LEU A 40 1.00 -3.27 -12.31
C LEU A 40 1.20 -4.26 -11.16
N LEU A 41 0.66 -3.97 -9.97
CA LEU A 41 0.81 -4.82 -8.79
C LEU A 41 -0.30 -5.86 -8.63
N GLY A 42 -1.34 -5.83 -9.48
CA GLY A 42 -2.52 -6.68 -9.32
C GLY A 42 -3.26 -6.42 -8.00
N ARG A 43 -3.25 -5.17 -7.52
CA ARG A 43 -3.89 -4.76 -6.26
C ARG A 43 -4.99 -3.76 -6.54
N HIS A 44 -5.99 -3.69 -5.66
CA HIS A 44 -7.04 -2.68 -5.81
C HIS A 44 -6.52 -1.26 -5.55
N LYS A 45 -6.96 -0.27 -6.35
CA LYS A 45 -6.56 1.15 -6.21
C LYS A 45 -6.72 1.71 -4.80
N SER A 46 -7.79 1.32 -4.08
CA SER A 46 -8.02 1.76 -2.69
C SER A 46 -6.98 1.21 -1.72
N THR A 47 -6.36 0.07 -2.03
CA THR A 47 -5.25 -0.48 -1.24
C THR A 47 -4.00 0.36 -1.41
N ILE A 48 -3.67 0.72 -2.66
CA ILE A 48 -2.53 1.61 -2.97
C ILE A 48 -2.74 3.00 -2.33
N SER A 49 -3.92 3.59 -2.51
CA SER A 49 -4.27 4.88 -1.90
C SER A 49 -4.14 4.88 -0.37
N ARG A 50 -4.68 3.86 0.30
CA ARG A 50 -4.56 3.73 1.76
C ARG A 50 -3.12 3.50 2.20
N GLU A 51 -2.33 2.78 1.41
CA GLU A 51 -0.92 2.57 1.70
C GLU A 51 -0.14 3.87 1.62
N LEU A 52 -0.27 4.62 0.52
CA LEU A 52 0.38 5.91 0.37
C LEU A 52 -0.04 6.88 1.48
N LYS A 53 -1.33 6.93 1.83
CA LYS A 53 -1.82 7.78 2.92
C LYS A 53 -1.19 7.43 4.28
N ARG A 54 -0.91 6.15 4.55
CA ARG A 54 -0.29 5.69 5.81
C ARG A 54 1.22 5.84 5.81
N GLY A 55 1.88 5.59 4.68
CA GLY A 55 3.34 5.63 4.59
C GLY A 55 3.91 7.01 4.29
N THR A 56 3.10 7.94 3.77
CA THR A 56 3.57 9.30 3.49
C THR A 56 3.66 10.10 4.79
N VAL A 57 4.85 10.62 5.07
CA VAL A 57 5.16 11.51 6.20
C VAL A 57 5.59 12.89 5.70
N ILE A 58 5.41 13.92 6.55
CA ILE A 58 5.96 15.25 6.30
C ILE A 58 7.40 15.26 6.80
N GLN A 59 8.35 15.55 5.91
CA GLN A 59 9.77 15.70 6.23
C GLN A 59 10.19 17.15 6.04
N ARG A 60 11.23 17.58 6.77
CA ARG A 60 11.84 18.91 6.63
C ARG A 60 13.17 18.82 5.91
N ARG A 61 13.40 19.77 5.01
CA ARG A 61 14.69 20.01 4.37
C ARG A 61 15.58 20.88 5.27
N SER A 62 16.85 21.01 4.90
CA SER A 62 17.83 21.86 5.61
C SER A 62 17.46 23.34 5.61
N ASP A 63 16.70 23.79 4.60
CA ASP A 63 16.15 25.16 4.49
C ASP A 63 14.84 25.35 5.29
N LEU A 64 14.48 24.39 6.14
CA LEU A 64 13.23 24.35 6.93
C LEU A 64 11.94 24.20 6.10
N SER A 65 12.02 24.03 4.78
CA SER A 65 10.85 23.75 3.95
C SER A 65 10.32 22.33 4.18
N GLU A 66 9.00 22.17 4.14
CA GLU A 66 8.31 20.90 4.36
C GLU A 66 7.96 20.23 3.03
N TYR A 67 8.15 18.92 2.95
CA TYR A 67 7.73 18.12 1.80
C TYR A 67 7.18 16.77 2.25
N ARG A 68 6.35 16.18 1.39
CA ARG A 68 5.78 14.86 1.63
C ARG A 68 6.68 13.80 1.02
N ALA A 69 7.04 12.81 1.81
CA ALA A 69 7.83 11.67 1.38
C ALA A 69 7.19 10.38 1.90
N TYR A 70 7.05 9.40 1.00
CA TYR A 70 6.82 8.01 1.36
C TYR A 70 8.14 7.36 1.73
#